data_AF-A0A2H5Q120-F1
#
_entry.id   AF-A0A2H5Q120-F1
#
_cell.length_a   1.000
_cell.length_b   1.000
_cell.length_c   1.000
_cell.angle_alpha   90.00
_cell.angle_beta   90.00
_cell.angle_gamma   90.00
#
_symmetry.space_group_name_H-M   'P 1'
#
loop_
_entity.id
_entity.type
_entity.pdbx_description
1 polymer ?
#
loop_
_entity_poly.entity_id
_entity_poly.type
_entity_poly.pdbx_seq_one_letter_code
_entity_poly.pdbx_strand_id
1 'polypeptide(L)'
;MPLMAPGTGGSLYEVLRIEPTAMISEIKTVYQSLAKVYHPDLSGNGRDFTEIHNAYETLSDPKARAVYDMSLEGFAFAHCTTCKAPYHLRWKYGNVNKRKYKKKFGHHGGNHLVHNIQNGRVEISAQNHNYAVDPATLPKGVEVTHINLNDGTCAGLAYPALNVMSLQYHPEASPGPHDSNCVFRDFVELMKSVKYRT
;
A
#
# COMPACT_ATOMS: atom_id res chain seq x y z
N MET A 1 27.42 14.98 -22.69
CA MET A 1 26.83 13.73 -22.15
C MET A 1 25.58 13.42 -22.96
N PRO A 2 25.35 12.18 -23.42
CA PRO A 2 24.23 11.91 -24.31
C PRO A 2 22.92 12.07 -23.55
N LEU A 3 22.04 12.94 -24.06
CA LEU A 3 20.67 13.14 -23.60
C LEU A 3 19.86 11.90 -23.94
N MET A 4 19.51 11.10 -22.93
CA MET A 4 18.55 10.01 -23.07
C MET A 4 17.13 10.59 -23.11
N ALA A 5 16.32 10.10 -24.05
CA ALA A 5 14.94 10.53 -24.25
C ALA A 5 14.07 10.18 -23.02
N PRO A 6 13.16 11.07 -22.56
CA PRO A 6 12.15 10.72 -21.58
C PRO A 6 11.14 9.78 -22.26
N GLY A 7 11.01 8.54 -21.77
CA GLY A 7 10.11 7.60 -22.42
C GLY A 7 10.20 6.13 -22.01
N THR A 8 10.72 5.80 -20.83
CA THR A 8 10.78 4.41 -20.37
C THR A 8 10.41 4.30 -18.89
N GLY A 9 9.11 4.31 -18.59
CA GLY A 9 8.51 3.75 -17.36
C GLY A 9 9.32 3.84 -16.05
N GLY A 10 9.91 5.00 -15.79
CA GLY A 10 10.82 5.26 -14.68
C GLY A 10 10.12 5.97 -13.51
N SER A 11 10.85 6.14 -12.41
CA SER A 11 10.37 6.94 -11.27
C SER A 11 10.10 8.41 -11.65
N LEU A 12 9.24 9.12 -10.91
CA LEU A 12 8.98 10.56 -11.06
C LEU A 12 10.27 11.38 -10.86
N TYR A 13 11.24 10.83 -10.11
CA TYR A 13 12.58 11.37 -9.97
C TYR A 13 13.37 11.33 -11.28
N GLU A 14 13.26 10.25 -12.06
CA GLU A 14 13.88 10.16 -13.39
C GLU A 14 13.20 11.10 -14.40
N VAL A 15 11.87 11.28 -14.30
CA VAL A 15 11.13 12.25 -15.14
C VAL A 15 11.67 13.66 -14.93
N LEU A 16 11.91 14.05 -13.67
CA LEU A 16 12.51 15.34 -13.34
C LEU A 16 14.04 15.35 -13.39
N ARG A 17 14.69 14.20 -13.63
CA ARG A 17 16.16 14.03 -13.67
C ARG A 17 16.87 14.51 -12.40
N ILE A 18 16.31 14.15 -11.24
CA ILE A 18 16.80 14.54 -9.91
C ILE A 18 16.95 13.32 -9.00
N GLU A 19 17.77 13.43 -7.96
CA GLU A 19 17.93 12.37 -6.96
C GLU A 19 16.79 12.34 -5.93
N PRO A 20 16.44 11.18 -5.35
CA PRO A 20 15.40 11.09 -4.31
C PRO A 20 15.69 11.90 -3.05
N THR A 21 16.96 12.25 -2.82
CA THR A 21 17.40 13.10 -1.70
C THR A 21 17.32 14.61 -2.00
N ALA A 22 16.89 15.01 -3.20
CA ALA A 22 16.84 16.40 -3.63
C ALA A 22 15.91 17.25 -2.75
N MET A 23 16.30 18.50 -2.47
CA MET A 23 15.48 19.43 -1.70
C MET A 23 14.31 19.95 -2.54
N ILE A 24 13.24 20.40 -1.88
CA ILE A 24 12.04 20.95 -2.56
C ILE A 24 12.38 22.15 -3.45
N SER A 25 13.34 22.97 -3.02
CA SER A 25 13.84 24.10 -3.81
C SER A 25 14.46 23.65 -5.14
N GLU A 26 15.21 22.56 -5.12
CA GLU A 26 15.85 21.97 -6.29
C GLU A 26 14.81 21.38 -7.26
N ILE A 27 13.81 20.66 -6.74
CA ILE A 27 12.67 20.15 -7.51
C ILE A 27 11.98 21.29 -8.30
N LYS A 28 11.73 22.41 -7.63
CA LYS A 28 11.09 23.59 -8.23
C LYS A 28 11.96 24.23 -9.31
N THR A 29 13.26 24.37 -9.08
CA THR A 29 14.19 24.96 -10.06
C THR A 29 14.28 24.09 -11.31
N VAL A 30 14.38 22.77 -11.15
CA VAL A 30 14.46 21.85 -12.28
C VAL A 30 13.16 21.82 -13.08
N TYR A 31 12.01 21.76 -12.41
CA TYR A 31 10.71 21.88 -13.08
C TYR A 31 10.60 23.16 -13.93
N GLN A 32 10.97 24.32 -13.38
CA GLN A 32 10.93 25.59 -14.13
C GLN A 32 11.84 25.58 -15.36
N SER A 33 13.00 24.92 -15.27
CA SER A 33 13.91 24.79 -16.41
C SER A 33 13.34 23.89 -17.51
N LEU A 34 12.78 22.75 -17.13
CA LEU A 34 12.18 21.78 -18.05
C LEU A 34 10.90 22.33 -18.69
N ALA A 35 10.05 23.01 -17.93
CA ALA A 35 8.83 23.64 -18.42
C ALA A 35 9.10 24.69 -19.51
N LYS A 36 10.23 25.41 -19.45
CA LYS A 36 10.63 26.36 -20.51
C LYS A 36 11.05 25.67 -21.81
N VAL A 37 11.64 24.48 -21.71
CA VAL A 37 12.14 23.72 -22.86
C VAL A 37 11.03 22.91 -23.51
N TYR A 38 10.16 22.30 -22.70
CA TYR A 38 9.11 21.38 -23.14
C TYR A 38 7.72 22.04 -23.15
N HIS A 39 7.62 23.36 -23.12
CA HIS A 39 6.34 24.05 -23.19
C HIS A 39 5.60 23.62 -24.47
N PRO A 40 4.28 23.33 -24.41
CA PRO A 40 3.51 22.84 -25.56
C PRO A 40 3.61 23.75 -26.80
N ASP A 41 3.77 25.05 -26.60
CA ASP A 41 3.94 26.04 -27.68
C ASP A 41 5.29 25.98 -28.39
N LEU A 42 6.30 25.32 -27.78
CA LEU A 42 7.68 25.28 -28.27
C LEU A 42 8.11 23.89 -28.73
N SER A 43 7.64 22.81 -28.10
CA SER A 43 8.16 21.44 -28.32
C SER A 43 7.22 20.49 -29.07
N GLY A 44 6.00 20.87 -29.41
CA GLY A 44 5.07 20.09 -30.26
C GLY A 44 4.56 18.75 -29.69
N ASN A 45 5.26 18.16 -28.72
CA ASN A 45 4.88 16.93 -28.02
C ASN A 45 4.39 17.26 -26.61
N GLY A 46 3.09 17.61 -26.48
CA GLY A 46 2.47 17.90 -25.18
C GLY A 46 2.49 16.74 -24.17
N ARG A 47 2.78 15.52 -24.61
CA ARG A 47 2.93 14.34 -23.74
C ARG A 47 4.08 14.50 -22.74
N ASP A 48 5.20 15.11 -23.17
CA ASP A 48 6.38 15.28 -22.33
C ASP A 48 6.13 16.31 -21.22
N PHE A 49 5.39 17.39 -21.52
CA PHE A 49 5.04 18.42 -20.54
C PHE A 49 4.09 17.89 -19.45
N THR A 50 3.09 17.09 -19.83
CA THR A 50 2.15 16.50 -18.88
C THR A 50 2.85 15.59 -17.87
N GLU A 51 3.80 14.77 -18.33
CA GLU A 51 4.57 13.90 -17.43
C GLU A 51 5.44 14.69 -16.45
N ILE A 52 6.14 15.72 -16.93
CA ILE A 52 6.96 16.62 -16.11
C ILE A 52 6.10 17.33 -15.06
N HIS A 53 4.92 17.82 -15.44
CA HIS A 53 4.02 18.51 -14.54
C HIS A 53 3.45 17.58 -13.46
N ASN A 54 2.98 16.38 -13.84
CA ASN A 54 2.47 15.40 -12.88
C ASN A 54 3.54 14.94 -11.86
N ALA A 55 4.79 14.80 -12.31
CA ALA A 55 5.91 14.49 -11.43
C ALA A 55 6.16 15.63 -10.42
N TYR A 56 6.15 16.88 -10.86
CA TYR A 56 6.31 18.04 -9.98
C TYR A 56 5.17 18.16 -8.96
N GLU A 57 3.92 18.00 -9.37
CA GLU A 57 2.75 18.06 -8.46
C GLU A 57 2.89 17.07 -7.30
N THR A 58 3.35 15.85 -7.60
CA THR A 58 3.54 14.80 -6.58
C THR A 58 4.77 15.03 -5.71
N LEU A 59 5.90 15.42 -6.30
CA LEU A 59 7.19 15.54 -5.59
C LEU A 59 7.36 16.88 -4.84
N SER A 60 6.58 17.91 -5.17
CA SER A 60 6.69 19.22 -4.52
C SER A 60 5.94 19.31 -3.18
N ASP A 61 4.90 18.51 -2.96
CA ASP A 61 4.23 18.36 -1.66
C ASP A 61 4.96 17.32 -0.79
N PRO A 62 5.49 17.68 0.39
CA PRO A 62 6.17 16.75 1.29
C PRO A 62 5.36 15.49 1.64
N LYS A 63 4.03 15.59 1.74
CA LYS A 63 3.17 14.44 2.09
C LYS A 63 2.96 13.54 0.88
N ALA A 64 2.59 14.11 -0.27
CA ALA A 64 2.44 13.35 -1.50
C ALA A 64 3.76 12.70 -1.92
N ARG A 65 4.88 13.43 -1.76
CA ARG A 65 6.24 12.91 -1.92
C ARG A 65 6.54 11.78 -0.94
N ALA A 66 6.22 11.92 0.34
CA ALA A 66 6.40 10.82 1.29
C ALA A 66 5.57 9.59 0.89
N VAL A 67 4.32 9.77 0.45
CA VAL A 67 3.46 8.69 -0.07
C VAL A 67 4.07 8.06 -1.32
N TYR A 68 4.61 8.88 -2.22
CA TYR A 68 5.26 8.45 -3.44
C TYR A 68 6.59 7.74 -3.19
N ASP A 69 7.40 8.23 -2.26
CA ASP A 69 8.67 7.62 -1.81
C ASP A 69 8.39 6.28 -1.17
N MET A 70 7.38 6.23 -0.28
CA MET A 70 6.85 4.96 0.23
C MET A 70 6.41 4.05 -0.92
N SER A 71 5.82 4.59 -1.99
CA SER A 71 5.39 3.81 -3.16
C SER A 71 6.53 3.29 -4.05
N LEU A 72 7.61 4.06 -4.22
CA LEU A 72 8.84 3.64 -4.89
C LEU A 72 9.62 2.60 -4.09
N GLU A 73 9.53 2.68 -2.77
CA GLU A 73 10.01 1.70 -1.82
C GLU A 73 9.17 0.40 -1.78
N GLY A 74 8.11 0.30 -2.59
CA GLY A 74 7.46 -0.96 -2.93
C GLY A 74 5.93 -1.02 -2.74
N PHE A 75 5.20 -0.06 -3.31
CA PHE A 75 3.76 -0.21 -3.57
C PHE A 75 3.45 -0.04 -5.05
N ALA A 76 3.72 -1.09 -5.83
CA ALA A 76 3.18 -1.24 -7.17
C ALA A 76 2.03 -2.26 -7.15
N PHE A 77 0.82 -1.81 -7.51
CA PHE A 77 -0.34 -2.68 -7.71
C PHE A 77 -0.09 -3.61 -8.91
N ALA A 78 -0.12 -4.93 -8.67
CA ALA A 78 -0.15 -5.94 -9.73
C ALA A 78 -1.31 -6.91 -9.51
N HIS A 79 -2.08 -7.11 -10.57
CA HIS A 79 -3.37 -7.80 -10.63
C HIS A 79 -3.19 -9.34 -10.58
N CYS A 80 -3.84 -10.03 -9.63
CA CYS A 80 -3.93 -11.49 -9.56
C CYS A 80 -5.17 -11.96 -10.33
N THR A 81 -5.01 -12.68 -11.42
CA THR A 81 -6.12 -13.11 -12.30
C THR A 81 -6.92 -14.31 -11.79
N THR A 82 -6.56 -14.91 -10.64
CA THR A 82 -7.28 -16.06 -10.06
C THR A 82 -7.78 -15.82 -8.64
N CYS A 83 -7.54 -14.63 -8.07
CA CYS A 83 -7.92 -14.30 -6.70
C CYS A 83 -8.45 -12.86 -6.61
N LYS A 84 -9.76 -12.67 -6.77
CA LYS A 84 -10.41 -11.34 -6.63
C LYS A 84 -10.61 -10.93 -5.17
N ALA A 85 -9.54 -10.97 -4.38
CA ALA A 85 -9.39 -10.29 -3.08
C ALA A 85 -7.88 -10.10 -2.82
N PRO A 86 -7.36 -8.86 -2.63
CA PRO A 86 -5.94 -8.60 -2.72
C PRO A 86 -5.20 -8.91 -1.42
N TYR A 87 -4.85 -10.18 -1.20
CA TYR A 87 -3.78 -10.54 -0.25
C TYR A 87 -2.39 -10.44 -0.90
N HIS A 88 -2.02 -9.28 -1.46
CA HIS A 88 -0.71 -9.12 -2.08
C HIS A 88 -0.03 -7.80 -1.70
N LEU A 89 0.16 -7.62 -0.40
CA LEU A 89 1.23 -6.76 0.11
C LEU A 89 2.59 -7.44 -0.16
N ARG A 90 3.31 -6.97 -1.19
CA ARG A 90 4.69 -7.37 -1.51
C ARG A 90 5.66 -6.29 -0.98
N TRP A 91 5.98 -6.37 0.30
CA TRP A 91 6.97 -5.51 0.97
C TRP A 91 8.40 -5.92 0.58
N LYS A 92 9.23 -5.03 0.03
CA LYS A 92 10.57 -5.40 -0.46
C LYS A 92 11.76 -4.70 0.21
N TYR A 93 11.70 -4.48 1.53
CA TYR A 93 12.90 -4.38 2.39
C TYR A 93 13.07 -5.62 3.26
N GLY A 94 13.18 -6.76 2.58
CA GLY A 94 13.31 -8.09 3.16
C GLY A 94 12.52 -9.09 2.34
N ASN A 95 13.09 -10.28 2.13
CA ASN A 95 12.43 -11.39 1.45
C ASN A 95 11.01 -11.57 2.03
N VAL A 96 9.93 -11.45 1.24
CA VAL A 96 8.54 -11.60 1.73
C VAL A 96 8.34 -12.99 2.37
N ASN A 97 9.16 -13.96 1.98
CA ASN A 97 9.27 -15.29 2.55
C ASN A 97 9.79 -15.32 4.01
N LYS A 98 10.28 -14.21 4.57
CA LYS A 98 10.81 -14.15 5.95
C LYS A 98 9.78 -13.73 7.01
N ARG A 99 8.64 -13.16 6.61
CA ARG A 99 7.60 -12.69 7.55
C ARG A 99 6.32 -13.51 7.51
N LYS A 100 6.09 -14.20 6.39
CA LYS A 100 5.01 -15.15 6.22
C LYS A 100 5.59 -16.55 6.20
N TYR A 101 4.97 -17.46 6.92
CA TYR A 101 5.32 -18.87 6.86
C TYR A 101 4.18 -19.65 6.23
N LYS A 102 4.54 -20.67 5.46
CA LYS A 102 3.55 -21.60 4.90
C LYS A 102 3.06 -22.50 6.01
N LYS A 103 1.74 -22.60 6.18
CA LYS A 103 1.14 -23.51 7.15
C LYS A 103 1.24 -24.95 6.64
N LYS A 104 1.31 -25.91 7.57
CA LYS A 104 1.20 -27.35 7.24
C LYS A 104 -0.14 -27.65 6.56
N PHE A 105 -1.20 -27.04 7.09
CA PHE A 105 -2.55 -27.02 6.52
C PHE A 105 -3.06 -25.58 6.58
N GLY A 106 -3.52 -25.04 5.45
CA GLY A 106 -4.12 -23.71 5.38
C GLY A 106 -5.53 -23.66 5.99
N HIS A 107 -6.07 -22.46 6.14
CA HIS A 107 -7.46 -22.26 6.57
C HIS A 107 -8.36 -22.16 5.35
N HIS A 108 -9.27 -23.12 5.22
CA HIS A 108 -10.22 -23.23 4.11
C HIS A 108 -11.58 -23.62 4.69
N GLY A 109 -12.47 -22.64 4.88
CA GLY A 109 -13.78 -22.88 5.48
C GLY A 109 -14.44 -21.64 6.05
N GLY A 110 -15.72 -21.77 6.40
CA GLY A 110 -16.56 -20.71 6.96
C GLY A 110 -16.80 -20.79 8.46
N ASN A 111 -16.01 -21.58 9.20
CA ASN A 111 -16.21 -21.87 10.63
C ASN A 111 -14.99 -21.52 11.49
N HIS A 112 -14.10 -20.65 11.01
CA HIS A 112 -12.90 -20.27 11.74
C HIS A 112 -13.19 -19.13 12.72
N LEU A 113 -12.92 -19.36 14.01
CA LEU A 113 -13.11 -18.36 15.05
C LEU A 113 -11.95 -17.36 15.07
N VAL A 114 -12.27 -16.06 15.00
CA VAL A 114 -11.31 -14.97 15.07
C VAL A 114 -11.69 -14.05 16.22
N HIS A 115 -10.72 -13.71 17.07
CA HIS A 115 -10.87 -12.76 18.16
C HIS A 115 -10.22 -11.43 17.79
N ASN A 116 -11.01 -10.36 17.78
CA ASN A 116 -10.55 -9.00 17.71
C ASN A 116 -10.08 -8.56 19.11
N ILE A 117 -8.77 -8.42 19.30
CA ILE A 117 -8.20 -8.11 20.62
C ILE A 117 -8.41 -6.66 21.04
N GLN A 118 -8.78 -5.77 20.11
CA GLN A 118 -8.97 -4.35 20.40
C GLN A 118 -10.32 -4.09 21.08
N ASN A 119 -11.36 -4.84 20.73
CA ASN A 119 -12.70 -4.67 21.26
C ASN A 119 -13.27 -5.91 21.96
N GLY A 120 -12.51 -7.02 21.99
CA GLY A 120 -12.90 -8.27 22.65
C GLY A 120 -13.93 -9.10 21.89
N ARG A 121 -14.32 -8.73 20.67
CA ARG A 121 -15.33 -9.45 19.90
C ARG A 121 -14.76 -10.71 19.27
N VAL A 122 -15.55 -11.78 19.27
CA VAL A 122 -15.25 -13.03 18.56
C VAL A 122 -16.21 -13.16 17.39
N GLU A 123 -15.66 -13.51 16.23
CA GLU A 123 -16.38 -13.62 14.96
C GLU A 123 -16.12 -14.99 14.34
N ILE A 124 -17.16 -15.58 13.73
CA ILE A 124 -16.99 -16.70 12.83
C ILE A 124 -16.65 -16.15 11.45
N SER A 125 -15.53 -16.58 10.87
CA SER A 125 -14.97 -16.00 9.64
C SER A 125 -14.87 -17.02 8.50
N ALA A 126 -14.97 -16.51 7.27
CA ALA A 126 -14.61 -17.25 6.06
C ALA A 126 -13.12 -17.08 5.74
N GLN A 127 -12.39 -18.19 5.61
CA GLN A 127 -10.95 -18.19 5.34
C GLN A 127 -10.62 -19.09 4.15
N ASN A 128 -9.67 -18.65 3.33
CA ASN A 128 -9.13 -19.39 2.20
C ASN A 128 -7.66 -18.99 1.95
N HIS A 129 -6.75 -19.44 2.82
CA HIS A 129 -5.32 -19.09 2.72
C HIS A 129 -4.41 -20.18 3.27
N ASN A 130 -3.17 -20.23 2.75
CA ASN A 130 -2.15 -21.22 3.11
C ASN A 130 -0.93 -20.63 3.85
N TYR A 131 -0.93 -19.33 4.06
CA TYR A 131 0.19 -18.59 4.64
C TYR A 131 -0.32 -17.71 5.76
N ALA A 132 0.46 -17.60 6.84
CA ALA A 132 0.18 -16.71 7.95
C ALA A 132 1.36 -15.77 8.16
N VAL A 133 1.09 -14.60 8.72
CA VAL A 133 2.12 -13.63 9.15
C VAL A 133 2.62 -14.03 10.54
N ASP A 134 3.93 -13.95 10.76
CA ASP A 134 4.55 -14.09 12.08
C ASP A 134 4.62 -12.72 12.80
N PRO A 135 3.89 -12.53 13.91
CA PRO A 135 3.93 -11.30 14.70
C PRO A 135 5.32 -10.87 15.16
N ALA A 136 6.22 -11.83 15.42
CA ALA A 136 7.58 -11.53 15.88
C ALA A 136 8.43 -10.81 14.81
N THR A 137 7.98 -10.83 13.56
CA THR A 137 8.67 -10.24 12.41
C THR A 137 8.12 -8.87 12.00
N LEU A 138 7.14 -8.35 12.74
CA LEU A 138 6.48 -7.09 12.43
C LEU A 138 7.39 -5.88 12.72
N PRO A 139 7.38 -4.86 11.85
CA PRO A 139 8.12 -3.62 12.10
C PRO A 139 7.48 -2.84 13.26
N LYS A 140 8.28 -1.98 13.90
CA LYS A 140 7.82 -1.13 15.00
C LYS A 140 6.62 -0.29 14.57
N GLY A 141 5.57 -0.25 15.39
CA GLY A 141 4.34 0.50 15.14
C GLY A 141 3.24 -0.28 14.42
N VAL A 142 3.54 -1.47 13.88
CA VAL A 142 2.50 -2.39 13.40
C VAL A 142 2.06 -3.28 14.53
N GLU A 143 0.75 -3.36 14.71
CA GLU A 143 0.10 -4.06 15.81
C GLU A 143 -0.78 -5.20 15.26
N VAL A 144 -0.81 -6.32 15.96
CA VAL A 144 -1.77 -7.39 15.71
C VAL A 144 -3.12 -6.96 16.26
N THR A 145 -4.18 -7.09 15.47
CA THR A 145 -5.54 -6.69 15.88
C THR A 145 -6.49 -7.87 15.97
N HIS A 146 -6.23 -8.94 15.21
CA HIS A 146 -7.06 -10.13 15.20
C HIS A 146 -6.20 -11.38 15.32
N ILE A 147 -6.68 -12.35 16.09
CA ILE A 147 -6.02 -13.64 16.32
C ILE A 147 -7.01 -14.76 16.00
N ASN A 148 -6.57 -15.77 15.26
CA ASN A 148 -7.35 -16.98 15.05
C ASN A 148 -7.34 -17.83 16.33
N LEU A 149 -8.52 -18.13 16.88
CA LEU A 149 -8.62 -18.85 18.15
C LEU A 149 -8.32 -20.34 18.02
N ASN A 150 -8.38 -20.91 16.82
CA ASN A 150 -8.11 -22.34 16.63
C ASN A 150 -6.63 -22.69 16.81
N ASP A 151 -5.74 -21.76 16.45
CA ASP A 151 -4.30 -22.04 16.41
C ASP A 151 -3.38 -20.85 16.77
N GLY A 152 -3.95 -19.73 17.21
CA GLY A 152 -3.21 -18.55 17.64
C GLY A 152 -2.56 -17.74 16.52
N THR A 153 -2.85 -18.05 15.25
CA THR A 153 -2.21 -17.33 14.13
C THR A 153 -2.76 -15.91 13.95
N CYS A 154 -1.91 -15.01 13.46
CA CYS A 154 -2.28 -13.62 13.16
C CYS A 154 -3.38 -13.59 12.08
N ALA A 155 -4.50 -12.94 12.40
CA ALA A 155 -5.67 -12.83 11.53
C ALA A 155 -5.93 -11.37 11.07
N GLY A 156 -5.22 -10.38 11.63
CA GLY A 156 -5.38 -8.98 11.27
C GLY A 156 -4.29 -8.10 11.86
N LEU A 157 -4.00 -7.01 11.16
CA LEU A 157 -2.95 -6.05 11.50
C LEU A 157 -3.48 -4.62 11.36
N ALA A 158 -2.94 -3.71 12.18
CA ALA A 158 -3.13 -2.27 12.02
C ALA A 158 -1.80 -1.52 12.12
N TYR A 159 -1.73 -0.39 11.45
CA TYR A 159 -0.67 0.61 11.65
C TYR A 159 -1.32 1.97 11.93
N PRO A 160 -1.52 2.32 13.22
CA PRO A 160 -2.26 3.51 13.61
C PRO A 160 -1.69 4.81 13.04
N ALA A 161 -0.36 4.93 12.97
CA ALA A 161 0.31 6.14 12.48
C ALA A 161 -0.04 6.46 11.01
N LEU A 162 -0.38 5.46 10.20
CA LEU A 162 -0.74 5.61 8.79
C LEU A 162 -2.23 5.40 8.52
N ASN A 163 -3.04 5.15 9.55
CA ASN A 163 -4.45 4.78 9.39
C ASN A 163 -4.64 3.60 8.42
N VAL A 164 -3.78 2.58 8.54
CA VAL A 164 -3.83 1.37 7.71
C VAL A 164 -4.34 0.21 8.56
N MET A 165 -5.23 -0.60 7.99
CA MET A 165 -5.64 -1.88 8.56
C MET A 165 -5.67 -2.96 7.48
N SER A 166 -5.49 -4.22 7.90
CA SER A 166 -5.63 -5.38 7.03
C SER A 166 -6.15 -6.58 7.82
N LEU A 167 -6.89 -7.45 7.13
CA LEU A 167 -7.35 -8.73 7.66
C LEU A 167 -6.74 -9.86 6.83
N GLN A 168 -6.71 -11.07 7.40
CA GLN A 168 -6.25 -12.30 6.74
C GLN A 168 -7.43 -13.15 6.21
N TYR A 169 -8.65 -12.85 6.65
CA TYR A 169 -9.89 -13.55 6.34
C TYR A 169 -10.84 -12.67 5.50
N HIS A 170 -11.90 -13.28 4.98
CA HIS A 170 -12.85 -12.66 4.05
C HIS A 170 -14.07 -12.09 4.79
N PRO A 171 -14.09 -10.78 5.15
CA PRO A 171 -15.25 -10.16 5.78
C PRO A 171 -16.45 -10.04 4.84
N GLU A 172 -16.24 -10.07 3.53
CA GLU A 172 -17.29 -10.11 2.50
C GLU A 172 -18.02 -11.46 2.43
N ALA A 173 -17.42 -12.50 3.02
CA ALA A 173 -17.86 -13.88 2.95
C ALA A 173 -18.10 -14.36 1.49
N SER A 174 -19.18 -15.10 1.24
CA SER A 174 -19.60 -15.60 -0.08
C SER A 174 -18.73 -16.74 -0.68
N PRO A 175 -18.85 -17.98 -0.15
CA PRO A 175 -19.76 -18.41 0.92
C PRO A 175 -19.18 -18.17 2.32
N GLY A 176 -20.05 -18.05 3.34
CA GLY A 176 -19.62 -17.96 4.74
C GLY A 176 -20.51 -17.10 5.63
N PRO A 177 -20.17 -17.00 6.92
CA PRO A 177 -20.87 -16.17 7.90
C PRO A 177 -20.62 -14.67 7.69
N HIS A 178 -21.55 -13.83 8.15
CA HIS A 178 -21.52 -12.38 7.99
C HIS A 178 -21.12 -11.63 9.28
N ASP A 179 -20.67 -12.36 10.30
CA ASP A 179 -20.26 -11.84 11.61
C ASP A 179 -19.19 -10.74 11.48
N SER A 180 -18.32 -10.87 10.48
CA SER A 180 -17.22 -9.94 10.18
C SER A 180 -17.59 -8.72 9.34
N ASN A 181 -18.86 -8.56 8.91
CA ASN A 181 -19.28 -7.41 8.10
C ASN A 181 -19.02 -6.06 8.80
N CYS A 182 -18.98 -6.05 10.12
CA CYS A 182 -18.73 -4.85 10.92
C CYS A 182 -17.39 -4.17 10.59
N VAL A 183 -16.39 -4.91 10.11
CA VAL A 183 -15.07 -4.34 9.81
C VAL A 183 -15.09 -3.36 8.64
N PHE A 184 -16.08 -3.46 7.74
CA PHE A 184 -16.26 -2.46 6.69
C PHE A 184 -16.66 -1.10 7.27
N ARG A 185 -17.45 -1.09 8.35
CA ARG A 185 -17.76 0.15 9.08
C ARG A 185 -16.50 0.69 9.75
N ASP A 186 -15.72 -0.15 10.41
CA ASP A 186 -14.47 0.24 11.05
C ASP A 186 -13.48 0.85 10.02
N PHE A 187 -13.40 0.27 8.83
CA PHE A 187 -12.61 0.82 7.72
C PHE A 187 -13.13 2.19 7.26
N VAL A 188 -14.44 2.37 7.10
CA VAL A 188 -15.03 3.67 6.73
C VAL A 188 -14.77 4.73 7.81
N GLU A 189 -14.85 4.36 9.09
CA GLU A 189 -14.52 5.23 10.20
C GLU A 189 -13.03 5.62 10.20
N LEU A 190 -12.15 4.65 9.94
CA LEU A 190 -10.72 4.87 9.78
C LEU A 190 -10.44 5.89 8.66
N MET A 191 -11.07 5.75 7.49
CA MET A 191 -10.93 6.71 6.39
C MET A 191 -11.41 8.11 6.78
N LYS A 192 -12.53 8.24 7.50
CA LYS A 192 -13.06 9.53 7.96
C LYS A 192 -12.17 10.21 9.01
N SER A 193 -11.43 9.43 9.79
CA SER A 193 -10.51 9.95 10.82
C SER A 193 -9.29 10.66 10.22
N VAL A 194 -8.96 10.36 8.96
CA VAL A 194 -7.92 11.04 8.20
C VAL A 194 -8.39 12.46 7.87
N LYS A 195 -8.03 13.43 8.72
CA LYS A 195 -8.22 14.84 8.40
C LYS A 195 -7.24 15.22 7.29
N TYR A 196 -7.75 15.55 6.11
CA TYR A 196 -6.99 16.30 5.11
C TYR A 196 -6.59 17.63 5.76
N ARG A 197 -5.33 17.75 6.17
CA ARG A 197 -4.75 19.04 6.52
C ARG A 197 -4.57 19.81 5.22
N THR A 198 -5.58 20.62 4.89
CA THR A 198 -5.46 21.81 4.03
C THR A 198 -4.38 22.74 4.56
#